data_AF-A0A937BFM1-F1
#
_entry.id   AF-A0A937BFM1-F1
#
_cell.length_a   1.000
_cell.length_b   1.000
_cell.length_c   1.000
_cell.angle_alpha   90.00
_cell.angle_beta   90.00
_cell.angle_gamma   90.00
#
_symmetry.space_group_name_H-M   'P 1'
#
loop_
_entity.id
_entity.type
_entity.pdbx_description
1 polymer ?
#
loop_
_entity_poly.entity_id
_entity_poly.type
_entity_poly.pdbx_seq_one_letter_code
_entity_poly.pdbx_strand_id
1 'polypeptide(L)'
;MDTKVTLSFDQQVVVQAKAFAEANNISLSRLVEFMLSKVTDPRYRSLDELPVSDWISQVAEGEATYVRKNAARNVKKEYLESRRKS
;
A
#
# COMPACT_ATOMS: atom_id res chain seq x y z
N MET A 1 5.66 -10.15 2.36
CA MET A 1 5.83 -11.55 1.93
C MET A 1 5.89 -11.51 0.42
N ASP A 2 7.00 -11.94 -0.20
CA ASP A 2 7.13 -11.94 -1.66
C ASP A 2 6.48 -13.19 -2.25
N THR A 3 5.16 -13.20 -2.29
CA THR A 3 4.37 -14.23 -2.98
C THR A 3 3.86 -13.65 -4.29
N LYS A 4 4.18 -14.30 -5.42
CA LYS A 4 3.67 -13.90 -6.73
C LYS A 4 2.23 -14.38 -6.89
N VAL A 5 1.35 -13.48 -7.32
CA VAL A 5 -0.02 -13.81 -7.73
C VAL A 5 -0.13 -13.62 -9.25
N THR A 6 -0.65 -14.63 -9.95
CA THR A 6 -0.95 -14.55 -11.38
C THR A 6 -2.47 -14.51 -11.55
N LEU A 7 -2.98 -13.44 -12.16
CA LEU A 7 -4.41 -13.24 -12.39
C LEU A 7 -4.66 -13.03 -13.88
N SER A 8 -5.69 -13.66 -14.41
CA SER A 8 -6.18 -13.41 -15.76
C SER A 8 -7.29 -12.38 -15.69
N PHE A 9 -7.09 -11.25 -16.37
CA PHE A 9 -8.09 -10.19 -16.49
C PHE A 9 -8.51 -10.02 -17.94
N ASP A 10 -9.71 -9.48 -18.13
CA ASP A 10 -10.07 -8.88 -19.41
C ASP A 10 -9.07 -7.76 -19.78
N GLN A 11 -8.73 -7.68 -21.07
CA GLN A 11 -7.72 -6.74 -21.57
C GLN A 11 -8.13 -5.28 -21.35
N GLN A 12 -9.41 -4.95 -21.51
CA GLN A 12 -9.90 -3.59 -21.31
C GLN A 12 -9.84 -3.21 -19.83
N VAL A 13 -10.18 -4.16 -18.95
CA VAL A 13 -10.12 -3.96 -17.50
C VAL A 13 -8.70 -3.64 -17.04
N VAL A 14 -7.70 -4.41 -17.50
CA VAL A 14 -6.30 -4.16 -17.09
C VAL A 14 -5.76 -2.83 -17.65
N VAL A 15 -6.19 -2.43 -18.85
CA VAL A 15 -5.79 -1.13 -19.42
C VAL A 15 -6.35 0.03 -18.60
N GLN A 16 -7.63 -0.03 -18.25
CA GLN A 16 -8.27 1.00 -17.42
C GLN A 16 -7.64 1.07 -16.03
N ALA A 17 -7.38 -0.08 -15.40
CA ALA A 17 -6.76 -0.13 -14.08
C ALA A 17 -5.32 0.43 -14.08
N LYS A 18 -4.54 0.17 -15.14
CA LYS A 18 -3.20 0.76 -15.30
C LYS A 18 -3.26 2.28 -15.48
N ALA A 19 -4.12 2.76 -16.38
CA ALA A 19 -4.29 4.20 -16.60
C ALA A 19 -4.73 4.92 -15.31
N PHE A 20 -5.64 4.30 -14.54
CA PHE A 20 -6.06 4.80 -13.25
C PHE A 20 -4.90 4.87 -12.25
N ALA A 21 -4.13 3.79 -12.13
CA ALA A 21 -2.99 3.74 -11.21
C ALA A 21 -1.93 4.81 -11.58
N GLU A 22 -1.59 4.93 -12.86
CA GLU A 22 -0.65 5.93 -13.37
C GLU A 22 -1.13 7.37 -13.13
N ALA A 23 -2.41 7.66 -13.38
CA ALA A 23 -3.00 8.99 -13.14
C ALA A 23 -2.94 9.40 -11.65
N ASN A 24 -2.97 8.41 -10.75
CA ASN A 24 -2.88 8.62 -9.29
C ASN A 24 -1.47 8.38 -8.75
N ASN A 25 -0.45 8.31 -9.62
CA ASN A 25 0.96 8.16 -9.26
C ASN A 25 1.26 6.93 -8.38
N ILE A 26 0.53 5.82 -8.61
CA ILE A 26 0.63 4.55 -7.86
C ILE A 26 0.87 3.39 -8.83
N SER A 27 1.52 2.32 -8.37
CA SER A 27 1.68 1.12 -9.19
C SER A 27 0.42 0.24 -9.13
N LEU A 28 0.14 -0.50 -10.21
CA LEU A 28 -0.97 -1.45 -10.24
C LEU A 28 -0.86 -2.50 -9.12
N SER A 29 0.35 -3.01 -8.87
CA SER A 29 0.59 -3.96 -7.77
C SER A 29 0.22 -3.37 -6.41
N ARG A 30 0.57 -2.10 -6.16
CA ARG A 30 0.22 -1.40 -4.92
C ARG A 30 -1.29 -1.21 -4.79
N LEU A 31 -1.96 -0.83 -5.87
CA LEU A 31 -3.42 -0.68 -5.90
C LEU A 31 -4.12 -2.00 -5.56
N VAL A 32 -3.70 -3.09 -6.20
CA VAL A 32 -4.29 -4.43 -5.98
C VAL A 32 -4.02 -4.92 -4.56
N GLU A 33 -2.79 -4.78 -4.05
CA GLU A 33 -2.46 -5.16 -2.67
C GLU A 33 -3.30 -4.37 -1.66
N PHE A 34 -3.46 -3.07 -1.87
CA PHE A 34 -4.29 -2.23 -1.02
C PHE A 34 -5.75 -2.67 -1.04
N MET A 35 -6.36 -2.84 -2.23
CA MET A 35 -7.74 -3.30 -2.34
C MET A 35 -7.95 -4.66 -1.67
N LEU A 36 -7.07 -5.63 -1.91
CA LEU A 36 -7.16 -6.94 -1.26
C LEU A 36 -7.07 -6.81 0.26
N SER A 37 -6.14 -6.00 0.79
CA SER A 37 -6.02 -5.77 2.24
C SER A 37 -7.29 -5.21 2.87
N LYS A 38 -7.99 -4.31 2.15
CA LYS A 38 -9.21 -3.65 2.62
C LYS A 38 -10.44 -4.55 2.52
N VAL A 39 -10.56 -5.31 1.43
CA VAL A 39 -11.67 -6.27 1.23
C VAL A 39 -11.60 -7.42 2.23
N THR A 40 -10.40 -7.83 2.65
CA THR A 40 -10.23 -8.87 3.68
C THR A 40 -10.33 -8.35 5.12
N ASP A 41 -10.61 -7.06 5.33
CA ASP A 41 -10.72 -6.49 6.66
C ASP A 41 -12.00 -7.01 7.35
N PRO A 42 -11.89 -7.65 8.53
CA PRO A 42 -13.03 -8.28 9.20
C PRO A 42 -14.10 -7.28 9.67
N ARG A 43 -13.83 -5.97 9.59
CA ARG A 43 -14.79 -4.91 9.91
C ARG A 43 -15.95 -4.81 8.94
N TYR A 44 -15.78 -5.27 7.69
CA TYR A 44 -16.83 -5.24 6.68
C TYR A 44 -17.41 -6.64 6.48
N ARG A 45 -18.74 -6.77 6.58
CA ARG A 45 -19.42 -8.07 6.48
C ARG A 45 -19.88 -8.40 5.07
N SER A 46 -20.00 -7.40 4.21
CA SER A 46 -20.45 -7.55 2.83
C SER A 46 -19.71 -6.59 1.90
N LEU A 47 -19.71 -6.87 0.60
CA LEU A 47 -19.08 -6.02 -0.41
C LEU A 47 -19.73 -4.64 -0.51
N ASP A 48 -21.02 -4.54 -0.18
CA ASP A 48 -21.80 -3.29 -0.25
C ASP A 48 -21.43 -2.30 0.88
N GLU A 49 -20.80 -2.79 1.95
CA GLU A 49 -20.32 -1.98 3.06
C GLU A 49 -18.94 -1.35 2.79
N LEU A 50 -18.28 -1.69 1.68
CA LEU A 50 -16.93 -1.25 1.39
C LEU A 50 -16.93 0.19 0.83
N PRO A 51 -16.32 1.17 1.53
CA PRO A 51 -16.20 2.53 1.01
C PRO A 51 -15.05 2.63 -0.01
N VAL A 52 -15.24 2.03 -1.19
CA VAL A 52 -14.23 1.91 -2.24
C VAL A 52 -13.73 3.28 -2.71
N SER A 53 -14.59 4.29 -2.76
CA SER A 53 -14.22 5.69 -3.09
C SER A 53 -13.20 6.28 -2.13
N ASP A 54 -13.41 6.06 -0.84
CA ASP A 54 -12.59 6.64 0.23
C ASP A 54 -11.21 5.98 0.25
N TRP A 55 -11.19 4.69 -0.03
CA TRP A 55 -9.98 3.88 -0.19
C TRP A 55 -9.14 4.32 -1.38
N ILE A 56 -9.77 4.57 -2.51
CA ILE A 56 -9.10 5.09 -3.70
C ILE A 56 -8.44 6.43 -3.39
N SER A 57 -9.16 7.33 -2.72
CA SER A 57 -8.65 8.66 -2.33
C SER A 57 -7.45 8.53 -1.40
N GLN A 58 -7.51 7.63 -0.39
CA GLN A 58 -6.40 7.36 0.53
C GLN A 58 -5.13 6.85 -0.16
N VAL A 59 -5.25 6.11 -1.27
CA VAL A 59 -4.10 5.60 -2.03
C VAL A 59 -3.54 6.67 -2.96
N ALA A 60 -4.42 7.47 -3.57
CA ALA A 60 -4.06 8.54 -4.49
C ALA A 60 -3.34 9.72 -3.79
N GLU A 61 -3.63 9.98 -2.52
CA GLU A 61 -3.01 11.07 -1.76
C GLU A 61 -1.50 10.87 -1.50
N GLY A 62 -0.96 9.63 -1.57
CA GLY A 62 0.46 9.31 -1.41
C GLY A 62 1.08 9.65 -0.02
N GLU A 63 2.33 9.31 0.26
CA GLU A 63 2.72 8.02 0.87
C GLU A 63 2.38 7.95 2.38
N ALA A 64 1.65 6.92 2.84
CA ALA A 64 1.95 6.39 4.17
C ALA A 64 3.24 5.59 4.05
N THR A 65 4.37 6.23 4.33
CA THR A 65 5.67 5.57 4.42
C THR A 65 5.51 4.43 5.43
N TYR A 66 5.45 3.19 4.96
CA TYR A 66 5.57 2.04 5.85
C TYR A 66 7.00 2.05 6.35
N VAL A 67 7.21 2.76 7.46
CA VAL A 67 8.45 2.69 8.21
C VAL A 67 8.55 1.24 8.65
N ARG A 68 9.36 0.45 7.91
CA ARG A 68 9.76 -0.88 8.38
C ARG A 68 10.27 -0.66 9.80
N LYS A 69 9.76 -1.42 10.78
CA LYS A 69 10.13 -1.33 12.21
C LYS A 69 11.64 -1.35 12.49
N ASN A 70 12.46 -1.62 11.48
CA ASN A 70 13.92 -1.56 11.51
C ASN A 70 14.49 -0.13 11.49
N ALA A 71 13.75 0.89 11.06
CA ALA A 71 14.24 2.28 11.09
C ALA A 71 14.51 2.76 12.53
N ALA A 72 13.68 2.33 13.49
CA ALA A 72 13.82 2.68 14.90
C ALA A 72 15.11 2.12 15.55
N ARG A 73 15.66 1.01 15.03
CA ARG A 73 16.94 0.45 15.52
C ARG A 73 18.14 1.27 15.05
N ASN A 74 18.11 1.77 13.81
CA ASN A 74 19.21 2.57 13.27
C ASN A 74 19.29 3.94 13.94
N VAL A 75 18.15 4.60 14.16
CA VAL A 75 18.08 5.89 14.87
C VAL A 75 18.61 5.79 16.31
N LYS A 76 18.28 4.70 17.04
CA LYS A 76 18.83 4.47 18.38
C LYS A 76 20.34 4.25 18.38
N LYS A 77 20.87 3.57 17.36
CA LYS A 77 22.31 3.30 17.25
C LYS A 77 23.09 4.59 16.98
N GLU A 78 22.62 5.41 16.05
CA GLU A 78 23.20 6.73 15.73
C GLU A 78 23.21 7.67 16.94
N TYR A 79 22.10 7.72 17.69
CA TYR A 79 21.98 8.54 18.90
C TYR A 79 22.92 8.09 20.03
N LEU A 80 23.13 6.78 20.18
CA LEU A 80 24.05 6.24 21.18
C LEU A 80 25.52 6.43 20.78
N GLU A 81 25.84 6.41 19.49
CA GLU A 81 27.21 6.66 19.00
C GLU A 81 27.60 8.14 19.12
N SER A 82 26.68 9.08 18.88
CA SER A 82 26.96 10.52 19.05
C SER A 82 27.25 10.90 20.50
N ARG A 83 26.59 10.24 21.46
CA ARG A 83 26.81 10.43 22.91
C ARG A 83 28.08 9.78 23.47
N ARG A 84 28.74 8.89 22.73
CA ARG A 84 30.01 8.25 23.14
C ARG A 84 31.25 8.99 22.63
N LYS A 85 31.07 9.96 21.73
CA LYS A 85 32.15 10.81 21.18
C LYS A 85 32.23 12.20 21.81
N SER A 86 31.44 12.47 22.87
CA SER A 86 31.55 13.67 23.72
C SER A 86 32.13 13.32 25.07
#